data_AF-A0A6F9MW91-F1
#
_entry.id   AF-A0A6F9MW91-F1
#
_cell.length_a   1.000
_cell.length_b   1.000
_cell.length_c   1.000
_cell.angle_alpha   90.00
_cell.angle_beta   90.00
_cell.angle_gamma   90.00
#
_symmetry.space_group_name_H-M   'P 1'
#
loop_
_entity.id
_entity.type
_entity.pdbx_description
1 polymer ?
#
loop_
_entity_poly.entity_id
_entity_poly.type
_entity_poly.pdbx_seq_one_letter_code
_entity_poly.pdbx_strand_id
1 'polypeptide(L)'
;MYDELLDKQHLHLYKLSSKLSLMNKRCVSSKEIKAVLKELLALLSHHFADEEAFMRHIQYPDLSTHLHIHRRILMQIENIIISNSKFINVMTEGLDKVLRDLIHVHIIEEDIKVSLFYEQKFIYKK
;
A
#
# COMPACT_ATOMS: atom_id res chain seq x y z
N MET A 1 -13.57 1.58 5.85
CA MET A 1 -13.45 2.90 5.21
C MET A 1 -14.76 3.19 4.46
N TYR A 2 -15.14 4.43 4.13
CA TYR A 2 -16.47 4.73 3.54
C TYR A 2 -16.61 4.40 2.05
N ASP A 3 -15.57 3.85 1.47
CA ASP A 3 -15.55 3.42 0.08
C ASP A 3 -15.21 1.92 0.06
N GLU A 4 -16.17 1.11 -0.39
CA GLU A 4 -16.03 -0.34 -0.42
C GLU A 4 -14.90 -0.81 -1.34
N LEU A 5 -14.54 -0.01 -2.35
CA LEU A 5 -13.46 -0.34 -3.28
C LEU A 5 -12.13 -0.25 -2.55
N LEU A 6 -11.81 0.85 -1.85
CA LEU A 6 -10.50 0.91 -1.16
C LEU A 6 -10.44 -0.05 0.04
N ASP A 7 -11.55 -0.35 0.72
CA ASP A 7 -11.57 -1.42 1.75
C ASP A 7 -11.19 -2.79 1.16
N LYS A 8 -11.70 -3.11 -0.04
CA LYS A 8 -11.33 -4.34 -0.76
C LYS A 8 -9.85 -4.33 -1.18
N GLN A 9 -9.32 -3.17 -1.58
CA GLN A 9 -7.91 -3.01 -1.94
C GLN A 9 -6.99 -3.16 -0.73
N HIS A 10 -7.31 -2.55 0.42
CA HIS A 10 -6.60 -2.72 1.69
C HIS A 10 -6.57 -4.18 2.12
N LEU A 11 -7.70 -4.87 2.04
CA LEU A 11 -7.77 -6.31 2.33
C LEU A 11 -6.87 -7.13 1.40
N HIS A 12 -6.78 -6.76 0.13
CA HIS A 12 -5.87 -7.42 -0.81
C HIS A 12 -4.41 -7.18 -0.44
N LEU A 13 -4.02 -5.94 -0.11
CA LEU A 13 -2.68 -5.61 0.37
C LEU A 13 -2.31 -6.41 1.63
N TYR A 14 -3.24 -6.57 2.59
CA TYR A 14 -3.05 -7.39 3.78
C TYR A 14 -2.82 -8.88 3.44
N LYS A 15 -3.63 -9.44 2.53
CA LYS A 15 -3.46 -10.82 2.05
C LYS A 15 -2.10 -11.01 1.36
N LEU A 16 -1.66 -10.02 0.58
CA LEU A 16 -0.37 -10.05 -0.10
C LEU A 16 0.80 -9.97 0.89
N SER A 17 0.69 -9.13 1.93
CA SER A 17 1.66 -9.08 3.03
C SER A 17 1.76 -10.44 3.73
N SER A 18 0.62 -11.06 4.04
CA SER A 18 0.58 -12.38 4.69
C SER A 18 1.23 -13.46 3.82
N LYS A 19 0.94 -13.47 2.51
CA LYS A 19 1.56 -14.36 1.52
C LYS A 19 3.08 -14.18 1.48
N LEU A 20 3.56 -12.94 1.48
CA LEU A 20 4.99 -12.64 1.46
C LEU A 20 5.70 -13.06 2.77
N SER A 21 5.07 -12.83 3.92
CA SER A 21 5.58 -13.31 5.22
C SER A 21 5.71 -14.84 5.26
N LEU A 22 4.76 -15.58 4.68
CA LEU A 22 4.86 -17.04 4.54
C LEU A 22 5.96 -17.47 3.58
N MET A 23 6.17 -16.72 2.49
CA MET A 23 7.27 -16.98 1.55
C MET A 23 8.63 -16.85 2.23
N ASN A 24 8.82 -15.88 3.12
CA ASN A 24 10.06 -15.70 3.89
C ASN A 24 10.42 -16.88 4.81
N LYS A 25 9.49 -17.81 5.07
CA LYS A 25 9.75 -19.01 5.91
C LYS A 25 10.29 -20.20 5.11
N ARG A 26 10.50 -20.06 3.79
CA ARG A 26 10.97 -21.14 2.91
C ARG A 26 11.88 -20.62 1.80
N CYS A 27 12.47 -21.53 1.05
CA CYS A 27 13.15 -21.16 -0.20
C CYS A 27 12.12 -20.69 -1.24
N VAL A 28 12.36 -19.49 -1.78
CA VAL A 28 11.49 -18.82 -2.76
C VAL A 28 12.18 -18.80 -4.12
N SER A 29 11.47 -19.20 -5.17
CA SER A 29 11.98 -19.10 -6.54
C SER A 29 11.87 -17.68 -7.09
N SER A 30 12.72 -17.35 -8.06
CA SER A 30 12.67 -16.07 -8.78
C SER A 30 11.33 -15.84 -9.50
N LYS A 31 10.67 -16.92 -9.93
CA LYS A 31 9.35 -16.85 -10.59
C LYS A 31 8.25 -16.46 -9.61
N GLU A 32 8.26 -17.02 -8.40
CA GLU A 32 7.27 -16.72 -7.36
C GLU A 32 7.38 -15.26 -6.90
N ILE A 33 8.59 -14.76 -6.64
CA ILE A 33 8.77 -13.37 -6.21
C ILE A 33 8.40 -12.38 -7.32
N LYS A 34 8.72 -12.68 -8.59
CA LYS A 34 8.28 -11.84 -9.73
C LYS A 34 6.76 -11.75 -9.84
N ALA A 35 6.05 -12.85 -9.58
CA ALA A 35 4.59 -12.84 -9.58
C ALA A 35 4.02 -11.95 -8.47
N VAL A 36 4.58 -12.05 -7.25
CA VAL A 36 4.19 -11.20 -6.12
C VAL A 36 4.50 -9.73 -6.37
N LEU A 37 5.66 -9.42 -6.95
CA LEU A 37 6.04 -8.05 -7.30
C LEU A 37 5.08 -7.43 -8.33
N LYS A 38 4.71 -8.19 -9.37
CA LYS A 38 3.75 -7.72 -10.37
C LYS A 38 2.38 -7.45 -9.74
N GLU A 39 1.94 -8.34 -8.86
CA GLU A 39 0.69 -8.19 -8.10
C GLU A 39 0.74 -6.95 -7.19
N LEU A 40 1.83 -6.79 -6.42
CA LEU A 40 2.04 -5.66 -5.51
C LEU A 40 1.99 -4.31 -6.24
N LEU A 41 2.78 -4.15 -7.30
CA LEU A 41 2.87 -2.88 -8.03
C LEU A 41 1.55 -2.51 -8.69
N ALA A 42 0.81 -3.49 -9.24
CA ALA A 42 -0.51 -3.25 -9.80
C ALA A 42 -1.52 -2.82 -8.73
N LEU A 43 -1.54 -3.49 -7.57
CA LEU A 43 -2.44 -3.15 -6.47
C LEU A 43 -2.15 -1.77 -5.90
N LEU A 44 -0.88 -1.42 -5.66
CA LEU A 44 -0.50 -0.09 -5.17
C LEU A 44 -0.86 1.00 -6.18
N SER A 45 -0.58 0.77 -7.46
CA SER A 45 -0.90 1.76 -8.50
C SER A 45 -2.40 2.03 -8.59
N HIS A 46 -3.24 1.00 -8.49
CA HIS A 46 -4.69 1.18 -8.48
C HIS A 46 -5.17 1.82 -7.19
N HIS A 47 -4.70 1.31 -6.05
CA HIS A 47 -5.09 1.80 -4.74
C HIS A 47 -4.80 3.30 -4.56
N PHE A 48 -3.57 3.73 -4.85
CA PHE A 48 -3.19 5.14 -4.74
C PHE A 48 -3.97 6.01 -5.71
N ALA A 49 -4.20 5.56 -6.95
CA ALA A 49 -4.95 6.34 -7.93
C ALA A 49 -6.42 6.53 -7.51
N ASP A 50 -7.07 5.46 -7.04
CA ASP A 50 -8.47 5.50 -6.61
C ASP A 50 -8.64 6.33 -5.33
N GLU A 51 -7.73 6.16 -4.36
CA GLU A 51 -7.73 6.96 -3.13
C GLU A 51 -7.51 8.45 -3.43
N GLU A 52 -6.51 8.79 -4.24
CA GLU A 52 -6.27 10.19 -4.61
C GLU A 52 -7.46 10.81 -5.36
N ALA A 53 -8.13 10.03 -6.21
CA ALA A 53 -9.35 10.48 -6.88
C ALA A 53 -10.47 10.76 -5.87
N PHE A 54 -10.65 9.87 -4.90
CA PHE A 54 -11.60 10.05 -3.79
C PHE A 54 -11.26 11.30 -2.96
N MET A 55 -9.99 11.47 -2.57
CA MET A 55 -9.50 12.63 -1.83
C MET A 55 -9.72 13.95 -2.57
N ARG A 56 -9.49 13.98 -3.90
CA ARG A 56 -9.81 15.14 -4.75
C ARG A 56 -11.31 15.44 -4.76
N HIS A 57 -12.13 14.41 -4.90
CA HIS A 57 -13.59 14.54 -4.94
C HIS A 57 -14.15 15.18 -3.66
N ILE A 58 -13.66 14.74 -2.49
CA ILE A 58 -14.11 15.24 -1.19
C ILE A 58 -13.43 16.56 -0.77
N GLN A 59 -12.50 17.05 -1.60
CA GLN A 59 -11.63 18.20 -1.33
C GLN A 59 -10.87 18.05 -0.01
N TYR A 60 -10.18 16.92 0.14
CA TYR A 60 -9.36 16.65 1.30
C TYR A 60 -8.18 17.64 1.37
N PRO A 61 -7.99 18.35 2.50
CA PRO A 61 -7.03 19.45 2.58
C PRO A 61 -5.57 19.00 2.46
N ASP A 62 -5.22 17.82 2.98
CA ASP A 62 -3.84 17.34 3.05
C ASP A 62 -3.45 16.43 1.87
N LEU A 63 -4.16 16.52 0.74
CA LEU A 63 -3.91 15.71 -0.46
C LEU A 63 -2.46 15.79 -0.93
N SER A 64 -1.84 16.97 -0.93
CA SER A 64 -0.46 17.12 -1.38
C SER A 64 0.53 16.31 -0.52
N THR A 65 0.30 16.27 0.80
CA THR A 65 1.13 15.51 1.73
C THR A 65 0.96 14.01 1.50
N HIS A 66 -0.28 13.56 1.31
CA HIS A 66 -0.60 12.15 1.04
C HIS A 66 0.02 11.66 -0.28
N LEU A 67 -0.02 12.47 -1.33
CA LEU A 67 0.68 12.20 -2.60
C LEU A 67 2.19 11.98 -2.41
N HIS A 68 2.82 12.72 -1.49
CA HIS A 68 4.24 12.54 -1.19
C HIS A 68 4.51 11.23 -0.45
N ILE A 69 3.59 10.79 0.43
CA ILE A 69 3.66 9.49 1.10
C ILE A 69 3.58 8.36 0.07
N HIS A 70 2.63 8.40 -0.87
CA HIS A 70 2.52 7.40 -1.95
C HIS A 70 3.81 7.29 -2.76
N ARG A 71 4.35 8.42 -3.21
CA ARG A 71 5.60 8.46 -4.00
C ARG A 71 6.77 7.87 -3.21
N ARG A 72 6.89 8.20 -1.93
CA ARG A 72 7.95 7.68 -1.05
C ARG A 72 7.88 6.17 -0.93
N ILE A 73 6.69 5.60 -0.79
CA ILE A 73 6.49 4.15 -0.69
C ILE A 73 6.91 3.47 -1.99
N LEU A 74 6.49 3.98 -3.15
CA LEU A 74 6.90 3.43 -4.45
C LEU A 74 8.42 3.45 -4.61
N MET A 75 9.07 4.57 -4.27
CA MET A 75 10.54 4.67 -4.30
C MET A 75 11.22 3.66 -3.38
N GLN A 76 10.69 3.42 -2.19
CA GLN A 76 11.23 2.40 -1.27
C GLN A 76 11.16 0.99 -1.88
N ILE A 77 10.04 0.64 -2.50
CA ILE A 77 9.85 -0.65 -3.17
C ILE A 77 10.81 -0.79 -4.35
N GLU A 78 10.90 0.22 -5.22
CA GLU A 78 11.82 0.25 -6.36
C GLU A 78 13.27 0.06 -5.92
N ASN A 79 13.70 0.79 -4.88
CA ASN A 79 15.04 0.68 -4.32
C ASN A 79 15.35 -0.74 -3.81
N ILE A 80 14.39 -1.40 -3.17
CA ILE A 80 14.54 -2.79 -2.71
C ILE A 80 14.71 -3.74 -3.89
N ILE A 81 13.89 -3.58 -4.94
CA ILE A 81 13.93 -4.43 -6.13
C ILE A 81 15.27 -4.28 -6.85
N ILE A 82 15.72 -3.05 -7.08
CA ILE A 82 16.95 -2.75 -7.81
C ILE A 82 18.17 -3.26 -7.03
N SER A 83 18.27 -2.91 -5.75
CA SER A 83 19.45 -3.22 -4.92
C SER A 83 19.61 -4.71 -4.63
N ASN A 84 18.50 -5.46 -4.59
CA ASN A 84 18.48 -6.86 -4.18
C ASN A 84 18.11 -7.84 -5.30
N SER A 85 18.14 -7.40 -6.57
CA SER A 85 17.77 -8.20 -7.75
C SER A 85 18.45 -9.57 -7.86
N LYS A 86 19.64 -9.72 -7.26
CA LYS A 86 20.41 -10.98 -7.21
C LYS A 86 20.22 -11.80 -5.92
N PHE A 87 19.66 -11.19 -4.87
CA PHE A 87 19.54 -11.78 -3.53
C PHE A 87 18.06 -11.88 -3.14
N ILE A 88 17.40 -12.94 -3.60
CA ILE A 88 15.94 -13.10 -3.48
C ILE A 88 15.49 -13.07 -2.03
N ASN A 89 16.21 -13.72 -1.11
CA ASN A 89 15.89 -13.71 0.33
C ASN A 89 15.94 -12.30 0.93
N VAL A 90 16.98 -11.51 0.61
CA VAL A 90 17.10 -10.13 1.09
C VAL A 90 15.99 -9.27 0.49
N MET A 91 15.66 -9.48 -0.79
CA MET A 91 14.55 -8.79 -1.44
C MET A 91 13.21 -9.11 -0.76
N THR A 92 12.91 -10.39 -0.51
CA THR A 92 11.62 -10.81 0.07
C THR A 92 11.47 -10.33 1.50
N GLU A 93 12.55 -10.30 2.30
CA GLU A 93 12.56 -9.72 3.64
C GLU A 93 12.34 -8.19 3.61
N GLY A 94 13.01 -7.49 2.70
CA GLY A 94 12.86 -6.05 2.52
C GLY A 94 11.44 -5.66 2.10
N LEU A 95 10.87 -6.38 1.13
CA LEU A 95 9.49 -6.17 0.67
C LEU A 95 8.47 -6.44 1.78
N ASP A 96 8.68 -7.48 2.59
CA ASP A 96 7.82 -7.84 3.71
C ASP A 96 7.83 -6.76 4.79
N LYS A 97 9.00 -6.16 5.06
CA LYS A 97 9.10 -4.99 5.92
C LYS A 97 8.31 -3.80 5.36
N VAL A 98 8.52 -3.45 4.08
CA VAL A 98 7.81 -2.30 3.48
C VAL A 98 6.31 -2.52 3.41
N LEU A 99 5.84 -3.75 3.16
CA LEU A 99 4.41 -4.07 3.19
C LEU A 99 3.81 -3.96 4.60
N ARG A 100 4.54 -4.34 5.65
CA ARG A 100 4.10 -4.09 7.03
C ARG A 100 4.04 -2.60 7.35
N ASP A 101 5.06 -1.85 6.95
CA ASP A 101 5.11 -0.39 7.17
C ASP A 101 4.00 0.32 6.37
N LEU A 102 3.72 -0.13 5.15
CA LEU A 102 2.58 0.32 4.35
C LEU A 102 1.26 0.11 5.10
N ILE A 103 1.02 -1.11 5.62
CA ILE A 103 -0.23 -1.41 6.32
C ILE A 103 -0.33 -0.61 7.62
N HIS A 104 0.76 -0.52 8.38
CA HIS A 104 0.72 0.11 9.70
C HIS A 104 0.73 1.63 9.60
N VAL A 105 1.68 2.21 8.87
CA VAL A 105 1.86 3.66 8.83
C VAL A 105 0.91 4.30 7.83
N HIS A 106 0.83 3.78 6.60
CA HIS A 106 -0.02 4.43 5.60
C HIS A 106 -1.50 4.09 5.80
N ILE A 107 -1.88 2.80 5.75
CA ILE A 107 -3.31 2.44 5.80
C ILE A 107 -3.94 2.77 7.16
N ILE A 108 -3.28 2.39 8.27
CA ILE A 108 -3.89 2.56 9.60
C ILE A 108 -3.74 4.00 10.12
N GLU A 109 -2.64 4.71 9.86
CA GLU A 109 -2.44 6.07 10.40
C GLU A 109 -2.80 7.19 9.41
N GLU A 110 -2.56 7.03 8.10
CA GLU A 110 -2.82 8.09 7.11
C GLU A 110 -4.20 7.98 6.47
N ASP A 111 -4.58 6.83 5.91
CA ASP A 111 -5.87 6.69 5.18
C ASP A 111 -7.08 6.85 6.10
N ILE A 112 -6.93 6.50 7.40
CA ILE A 112 -7.96 6.72 8.40
C ILE A 112 -8.31 8.21 8.55
N LYS A 113 -7.34 9.13 8.37
CA LYS A 113 -7.57 10.57 8.45
C LYS A 113 -8.49 11.05 7.35
N VAL A 114 -8.39 10.44 6.15
CA VAL A 114 -9.28 10.72 5.02
C VAL A 114 -10.71 10.28 5.35
N SER A 115 -10.87 9.10 5.96
CA SER A 115 -12.18 8.60 6.42
C SER A 115 -12.80 9.50 7.48
N LEU A 116 -12.03 9.88 8.50
CA LEU A 116 -12.49 10.75 9.57
C LEU A 116 -12.90 12.13 9.05
N PHE A 117 -12.15 12.69 8.10
CA PHE A 117 -12.52 13.93 7.43
C PHE A 117 -13.86 13.79 6.68
N TYR A 118 -14.05 12.69 5.95
CA TYR A 118 -15.30 12.43 5.24
C TYR A 118 -16.49 12.37 6.20
N GLU A 119 -16.38 11.60 7.29
CA GLU A 119 -17.42 11.51 8.32
C GLU A 119 -17.79 12.88 8.88
N GLN A 120 -16.79 13.65 9.31
CA GLN A 120 -17.00 14.96 9.92
C GLN A 120 -17.64 15.96 8.96
N LYS A 121 -17.27 15.91 7.67
CA LYS A 121 -17.74 16.87 6.67
C LYS A 121 -19.11 16.53 6.10
N PHE A 122 -19.41 15.25 5.88
CA PHE A 122 -20.60 14.82 5.12
C PHE A 122 -21.64 14.06 5.94
N ILE A 123 -21.26 13.43 7.06
CA ILE A 123 -22.18 12.64 7.89
C ILE A 123 -22.62 13.43 9.12
N TYR A 124 -21.66 13.91 9.91
CA TYR A 124 -21.95 14.55 11.21
C TYR A 124 -22.21 16.05 11.12
N LYS A 125 -21.96 16.69 9.98
CA LYS A 125 -22.23 18.12 9.76
C LYS A 125 -23.69 18.44 9.40
N LYS A 126 -24.61 17.52 9.69
CA LYS A 126 -26.05 17.67 9.47
C LYS A 126 -26.72 18.38 10.63
#